data_AF-A0A1H6MAQ8-F1
#
_entry.id   AF-A0A1H6MAQ8-F1
#
_cell.length_a   1.000
_cell.length_b   1.000
_cell.length_c   1.000
_cell.angle_alpha   90.00
_cell.angle_beta   90.00
_cell.angle_gamma   90.00
#
_symmetry.space_group_name_H-M   'P 1'
#
loop_
_entity.id
_entity.type
_entity.pdbx_description
1 polymer ?
#
loop_
_entity_poly.entity_id
_entity_poly.type
_entity_poly.pdbx_seq_one_letter_code
_entity_poly.pdbx_strand_id
1 'polypeptide(L)' 'MIDEDRALMAEFSEVTSGARMVPQIVIDDKHIGGFSDLTELHMDGFFD' A
#
# COMPACT_ATOMS: atom_id res chain seq x y z
N MET A 1 -4.99 0.53 16.64
CA MET A 1 -4.97 -0.01 15.25
C MET A 1 -4.99 1.17 14.27
N ILE A 2 -4.61 1.01 13.00
CA ILE A 2 -4.63 2.13 12.03
C ILE A 2 -6.02 2.78 11.95
N ASP A 3 -7.07 1.98 12.02
CA ASP A 3 -8.47 2.43 11.94
C ASP A 3 -8.91 3.28 13.15
N GLU A 4 -8.20 3.18 14.27
CA GLU A 4 -8.53 3.87 15.52
C GLU A 4 -7.72 5.16 15.72
N ASP A 5 -6.67 5.35 14.92
CA ASP A 5 -5.75 6.48 15.03
C ASP A 5 -5.90 7.39 13.80
N ARG A 6 -6.42 8.60 14.05
CA ARG A 6 -6.64 9.60 12.99
C ARG A 6 -5.35 10.07 12.33
N ALA A 7 -4.24 10.10 13.07
CA ALA A 7 -2.95 10.51 12.52
C ALA A 7 -2.42 9.43 11.56
N LEU A 8 -2.47 8.17 11.98
CA LEU A 8 -2.07 7.04 11.12
C LEU A 8 -2.99 6.90 9.90
N MET A 9 -4.28 7.17 10.04
CA MET A 9 -5.21 7.17 8.89
C MET A 9 -4.93 8.30 7.89
N ALA A 10 -4.54 9.49 8.38
CA ALA A 10 -4.16 10.60 7.52
C ALA A 10 -2.89 10.28 6.74
N GLU A 11 -1.85 9.81 7.44
CA GLU A 11 -0.59 9.37 6.83
C GLU A 11 -0.83 8.25 5.81
N PHE A 12 -1.61 7.22 6.17
CA PHE A 12 -1.98 6.14 5.26
C PHE A 12 -2.66 6.64 4.00
N SER A 13 -3.65 7.53 4.12
CA SER A 13 -4.33 8.09 2.96
C SER A 13 -3.39 8.89 2.07
N GLU A 14 -2.42 9.60 2.64
CA GLU A 14 -1.44 10.38 1.89
C GLU A 14 -0.47 9.47 1.13
N VAL A 15 0.17 8.52 1.81
CA VAL A 15 1.21 7.68 1.23
C VAL A 15 0.68 6.60 0.28
N THR A 16 -0.63 6.30 0.33
CA THR A 16 -1.27 5.28 -0.52
C THR A 16 -2.20 5.86 -1.58
N SER A 17 -2.13 7.17 -1.83
CA SER A 17 -3.01 7.87 -2.77
C SER A 17 -4.51 7.62 -2.51
N GLY A 18 -4.90 7.52 -1.24
CA GLY A 18 -6.28 7.31 -0.80
C GLY A 18 -6.78 5.86 -0.87
N ALA A 19 -5.88 4.86 -0.78
CA ALA A 19 -6.30 3.47 -0.65
C ALA A 19 -7.25 3.29 0.55
N ARG A 20 -8.12 2.27 0.48
CA ARG A 20 -9.16 2.01 1.50
C ARG A 20 -9.01 0.68 2.21
N MET A 21 -8.06 -0.14 1.79
CA MET A 21 -7.87 -1.48 2.32
C MET A 21 -6.42 -1.68 2.71
N VAL A 22 -6.19 -2.35 3.82
CA VAL A 22 -4.88 -2.84 4.23
C VAL A 22 -4.70 -4.31 3.84
N PRO A 23 -3.45 -4.79 3.68
CA PRO A 23 -2.20 -4.04 3.73
C PRO A 23 -1.93 -3.23 2.44
N GLN A 24 -1.11 -2.20 2.57
CA GLN A 24 -0.54 -1.42 1.45
C GLN A 24 0.98 -1.40 1.59
N ILE A 25 1.69 -1.47 0.48
CA ILE A 25 3.15 -1.56 0.40
C ILE A 25 3.68 -0.27 -0.21
N VAL A 26 4.62 0.36 0.49
CA VAL A 26 5.34 1.56 0.05
C VAL A 26 6.83 1.25 0.15
N ILE A 27 7.58 1.53 -0.92
CA ILE A 27 9.04 1.33 -1.00
C ILE A 27 9.64 2.62 -1.56
N ASP A 28 10.63 3.19 -0.87
CA ASP A 28 11.30 4.44 -1.27
C ASP A 28 10.31 5.55 -1.67
N ASP A 29 9.35 5.84 -0.80
CA ASP A 29 8.25 6.82 -0.98
C ASP A 29 7.32 6.56 -2.18
N LYS A 30 7.47 5.43 -2.85
CA LYS A 30 6.58 5.00 -3.93
C LYS A 30 5.55 4.01 -3.41
N HIS A 31 4.27 4.37 -3.57
CA HIS A 31 3.17 3.43 -3.37
C HIS A 31 3.23 2.35 -4.45
N ILE A 32 3.43 1.10 -4.02
CA ILE A 32 3.50 -0.07 -4.90
C ILE A 32 2.11 -0.67 -5.11
N GLY A 33 1.29 -0.69 -4.06
CA GLY A 33 -0.07 -1.23 -4.09
C GLY A 33 -0.37 -2.09 -2.86
N GLY A 34 -1.51 -2.78 -2.90
CA GLY A 34 -1.89 -3.78 -1.92
C GLY A 34 -1.29 -5.16 -2.21
N PHE A 35 -1.75 -6.16 -1.45
CA PHE A 35 -1.30 -7.53 -1.63
C PHE A 35 -1.66 -8.12 -3.01
N SER A 36 -2.83 -7.76 -3.56
CA SER A 36 -3.24 -8.19 -4.90
C SER A 36 -2.31 -7.66 -5.98
N ASP A 37 -1.95 -6.36 -5.91
CA ASP A 37 -1.04 -5.73 -6.86
C ASP A 37 0.35 -6.39 -6.81
N LEU A 38 0.84 -6.74 -5.61
CA LEU A 38 2.10 -7.48 -5.46
C LEU A 38 2.04 -8.87 -6.12
N THR A 39 0.91 -9.56 -5.99
CA THR A 39 0.72 -10.89 -6.58
C THR A 39 0.73 -10.81 -8.10
N GLU A 40 0.08 -9.80 -8.68
CA GLU A 40 0.10 -9.54 -10.12
C GLU A 40 1.50 -9.21 -10.61
N LEU A 41 2.23 -8.31 -9.94
CA LEU A 41 3.61 -7.97 -10.28
C LEU A 41 4.54 -9.20 -10.28
N HIS A 42 4.35 -10.11 -9.33
CA HIS A 42 5.11 -11.36 -9.29
C HIS A 42 4.77 -12.28 -10.46
N MET A 43 3.49 -12.41 -10.81
CA MET A 43 3.05 -13.19 -11.97
C MET A 43 3.56 -12.61 -13.30
N ASP A 44 3.71 -11.29 -13.36
CA ASP A 44 4.24 -10.56 -14.53
C ASP A 44 5.78 -10.62 -14.64
N GLY A 45 6.47 -11.30 -13.71
CA GLY A 45 7.93 -11.46 -13.72
C GLY A 45 8.70 -10.22 -13.29
N PHE A 46 8.05 -9.26 -12.61
CA PHE A 46 8.68 -8.01 -12.19
C PHE A 46 9.83 -8.21 -11.19
N PHE A 47 9.82 -9.32 -10.45
CA PHE A 47 10.78 -9.63 -9.38
C PHE A 47 11.84 -10.68 -9.77
N ASP A 48 11.91 -11.08 -11.04
CA ASP A 48 12.92 -12.02 -11.56
C ASP A 48 14.28 -11.37 -11.83
#